data_AF-L9JEZ5-F1
#
_entry.id   AF-L9JEZ5-F1
#
_cell.length_a   1.000
_cell.length_b   1.000
_cell.length_c   1.000
_cell.angle_alpha   90.00
_cell.angle_beta   90.00
_cell.angle_gamma   90.00
#
_symmetry.space_group_name_H-M   'P 1'
#
loop_
_entity.id
_entity.type
_entity.pdbx_description
1 polymer ?
#
loop_
_entity_poly.entity_id
_entity_poly.type
_entity_poly.pdbx_seq_one_letter_code
_entity_poly.pdbx_strand_id
1 'polypeptide(L)'
;MANKEAAFDYPVEKHVINEEYKIWKKNTPFLYDLVMTHALECSSLTAQWLPDVARSEGKDFSINPHVLGTHTLDKQNHLVLASVQLPNYDAQFDSSHYDSEKGEFGGFGSVSGKIEIEIKINHEGEVNRARYMPQDPCIIATKTPSSDVLVFDYRKHPSKPDSSGECSPDLCLFGHQ
;
A
#
# COMPACT_ATOMS: atom_id res chain seq x y z
N MET A 1 5.71 3.19 37.26
CA MET A 1 7.14 3.01 36.96
C MET A 1 7.33 2.54 35.52
N ALA A 2 6.62 1.49 35.06
CA ALA A 2 6.68 1.02 33.66
C ALA A 2 6.48 2.10 32.56
N ASN A 3 5.52 3.02 32.71
CA ASN A 3 5.29 4.10 31.73
C ASN A 3 6.38 5.19 31.69
N LYS A 4 7.22 5.32 32.73
CA LYS A 4 8.31 6.32 32.78
C LYS A 4 9.59 5.81 32.11
N GLU A 5 9.87 4.52 32.22
CA GLU A 5 11.00 3.87 31.52
C GLU A 5 10.73 3.80 30.02
N ALA A 6 9.52 3.36 29.61
CA ALA A 6 9.10 3.39 28.21
C ALA A 6 9.13 4.79 27.58
N ALA A 7 8.88 5.84 28.35
CA ALA A 7 8.92 7.22 27.88
C ALA A 7 10.36 7.77 27.72
N PHE A 8 11.34 7.21 28.43
CA PHE A 8 12.75 7.63 28.35
C PHE A 8 13.52 6.88 27.26
N ASP A 9 13.18 5.61 27.02
CA ASP A 9 13.81 4.80 25.96
C ASP A 9 13.36 5.21 24.55
N TYR A 10 12.12 5.66 24.41
CA TYR A 10 11.54 6.02 23.11
C TYR A 10 12.26 7.17 22.36
N PRO A 11 12.69 8.27 23.02
CA PRO A 11 13.53 9.29 22.38
C PRO A 11 14.89 8.78 21.89
N VAL A 12 15.53 7.90 22.66
CA VAL A 12 16.84 7.32 22.30
C VAL A 12 16.67 6.40 21.10
N GLU A 13 15.66 5.52 21.14
CA GLU A 13 15.32 4.62 20.04
C GLU A 13 15.00 5.39 18.76
N LYS A 14 14.19 6.45 18.84
CA LYS A 14 13.90 7.34 17.70
C LYS A 14 15.14 7.96 17.09
N HIS A 15 16.09 8.39 17.92
CA HIS A 15 17.33 8.97 17.43
C HIS A 15 18.15 7.93 16.64
N VAL A 16 18.28 6.71 17.19
CA VAL A 16 18.96 5.60 16.52
C VAL A 16 18.29 5.27 15.18
N ILE A 17 16.96 5.09 15.16
CA ILE A 17 16.18 4.81 13.94
C ILE A 17 16.44 5.87 12.86
N ASN A 18 16.46 7.16 13.24
CA ASN A 18 16.66 8.24 12.31
C ASN A 18 18.09 8.26 11.72
N GLU A 19 19.12 7.99 12.54
CA GLU A 19 20.49 7.92 12.06
C GLU A 19 20.72 6.70 11.17
N GLU A 20 20.20 5.53 11.54
CA GLU A 20 20.24 4.32 10.72
C GLU A 20 19.51 4.54 9.38
N TYR A 21 18.33 5.17 9.41
CA TYR A 21 17.59 5.52 8.19
C TYR A 21 18.39 6.44 7.26
N LYS A 22 19.07 7.45 7.79
CA LYS A 22 19.93 8.34 6.98
C LYS A 22 21.10 7.59 6.36
N ILE A 23 21.74 6.69 7.11
CA ILE A 23 22.84 5.87 6.60
C ILE A 23 22.34 4.93 5.51
N TRP A 24 21.25 4.21 5.76
CA TRP A 24 20.60 3.36 4.76
C TRP A 24 20.26 4.15 3.50
N LYS A 25 19.61 5.31 3.65
CA LYS A 25 19.19 6.16 2.53
C LYS A 25 20.37 6.59 1.65
N LYS A 26 21.49 6.99 2.25
CA LYS A 26 22.74 7.32 1.51
C LYS A 26 23.32 6.12 0.73
N ASN A 27 23.08 4.90 1.21
CA ASN A 27 23.60 3.68 0.59
C ASN A 27 22.62 3.04 -0.41
N THR A 28 21.35 3.49 -0.48
CA THR A 28 20.35 2.92 -1.40
C THR A 28 20.79 2.76 -2.86
N PRO A 29 21.58 3.68 -3.47
CA PRO A 29 22.00 3.55 -4.87
C PRO A 29 22.95 2.37 -5.13
N PHE A 30 23.62 1.88 -4.08
CA PHE A 30 24.53 0.74 -4.14
C PHE A 30 23.86 -0.57 -3.74
N LEU A 31 22.69 -0.50 -3.10
CA LEU A 31 22.00 -1.64 -2.49
C LEU A 31 20.82 -2.14 -3.31
N TYR A 32 20.17 -1.27 -4.09
CA TYR A 32 18.92 -1.60 -4.77
C TYR A 32 18.90 -1.05 -6.19
N ASP A 33 18.34 -1.86 -7.11
CA ASP A 33 18.03 -1.40 -8.47
C ASP A 33 16.80 -0.48 -8.49
N LEU A 34 15.88 -0.63 -7.52
CA LEU A 34 14.66 0.16 -7.41
C LEU A 34 14.30 0.40 -5.93
N VAL A 35 14.07 1.67 -5.58
CA VAL A 35 13.45 2.06 -4.31
C VAL A 35 12.31 3.02 -4.61
N MET A 36 11.12 2.69 -4.12
CA MET A 36 9.94 3.54 -4.22
C MET A 36 9.43 3.80 -2.80
N THR A 37 9.39 5.08 -2.41
CA THR A 37 8.86 5.49 -1.10
C THR A 37 7.63 6.35 -1.32
N HIS A 38 6.51 5.96 -0.71
CA HIS A 38 5.27 6.70 -0.78
C HIS A 38 4.62 6.77 0.60
N ALA A 39 4.29 7.99 1.03
CA ALA A 39 3.56 8.22 2.27
C ALA A 39 2.06 8.10 1.99
N LEU A 40 1.44 7.01 2.45
CA LEU A 40 -0.01 6.82 2.38
C LEU A 40 -0.74 7.80 3.31
N GLU A 41 -1.99 8.13 2.97
CA GLU A 41 -2.87 8.98 3.78
C GLU A 41 -3.11 8.39 5.19
N CYS A 42 -3.18 7.06 5.28
CA CYS A 42 -3.30 6.32 6.52
C CYS A 42 -2.41 5.08 6.48
N SER A 43 -2.11 4.52 7.65
CA SER A 43 -1.39 3.25 7.73
C SER A 43 -2.23 2.11 7.15
N SER A 44 -1.53 1.09 6.65
CA SER A 44 -2.15 -0.12 6.14
C SER A 44 -1.63 -1.34 6.90
N LEU A 45 -2.55 -2.18 7.38
CA LEU A 45 -2.23 -3.43 8.06
C LEU A 45 -2.09 -4.62 7.09
N THR A 46 -2.40 -4.40 5.81
CA THR A 46 -2.37 -5.42 4.76
C THR A 46 -1.77 -4.86 3.48
N ALA A 47 -0.97 -5.69 2.81
CA ALA A 47 -0.43 -5.40 1.49
C ALA A 47 -0.38 -6.71 0.71
N GLN A 48 -0.96 -6.72 -0.49
CA GLN A 48 -0.91 -7.87 -1.40
C GLN A 48 -0.96 -7.42 -2.85
N TRP A 49 -0.01 -7.90 -3.66
CA TRP A 49 -0.07 -7.76 -5.12
C TRP A 49 -1.24 -8.55 -5.70
N LEU A 50 -1.95 -7.94 -6.65
CA LEU A 50 -2.87 -8.66 -7.53
C LEU A 50 -2.09 -9.20 -8.75
N PRO A 51 -2.52 -10.34 -9.31
CA PRO A 51 -1.78 -11.01 -10.39
C PRO A 51 -1.90 -10.32 -11.75
N ASP A 52 -2.91 -9.47 -11.94
CA ASP A 52 -3.24 -8.89 -13.25
C ASP A 52 -2.36 -7.68 -13.59
N VAL A 53 -1.15 -7.95 -14.09
CA VAL A 53 -0.21 -6.89 -14.52
C VAL A 53 -0.58 -6.39 -15.91
N ALA A 54 -0.90 -5.10 -16.03
CA ALA A 54 -1.21 -4.46 -17.31
C ALA A 54 0.05 -3.86 -17.95
N ARG A 55 0.42 -4.37 -19.13
CA ARG A 55 1.53 -3.85 -19.94
C ARG A 55 0.97 -3.19 -21.20
N SER A 56 1.39 -1.96 -21.48
CA SER A 56 1.02 -1.25 -22.71
C SER A 56 2.20 -1.26 -23.68
N GLU A 57 1.95 -1.54 -24.96
CA GLU A 57 2.98 -1.47 -26.00
C GLU A 57 3.58 -0.06 -26.07
N GLY A 58 4.92 0.00 -26.16
CA GLY A 58 5.65 1.27 -26.27
C GLY A 58 5.84 2.04 -24.95
N LYS A 59 5.34 1.55 -23.81
CA LYS A 59 5.65 2.10 -22.49
C LYS A 59 6.81 1.33 -21.84
N ASP A 60 7.64 2.05 -21.09
CA ASP A 60 8.77 1.55 -20.32
C ASP A 60 8.38 1.06 -18.91
N PHE A 61 7.08 1.06 -18.59
CA PHE A 61 6.55 0.55 -17.33
C PHE A 61 5.33 -0.37 -17.52
N SER A 62 5.03 -1.08 -16.44
CA SER A 62 3.84 -1.89 -16.25
C SER A 62 3.03 -1.37 -15.06
N ILE A 63 1.72 -1.50 -15.14
CA ILE A 63 0.80 -1.14 -14.07
C ILE A 63 0.50 -2.39 -13.26
N ASN A 64 0.91 -2.37 -12.00
CA ASN A 64 0.83 -3.50 -11.08
C ASN A 64 -0.19 -3.17 -9.99
N PRO A 65 -1.36 -3.83 -9.97
CA PRO A 65 -2.39 -3.56 -8.97
C PRO A 65 -2.03 -4.16 -7.60
N HIS A 66 -2.47 -3.50 -6.54
CA HIS A 66 -2.14 -3.82 -5.16
C HIS A 66 -3.35 -3.61 -4.25
N VAL A 67 -3.61 -4.56 -3.36
CA VAL A 67 -4.64 -4.47 -2.32
C VAL A 67 -4.02 -3.94 -1.04
N LEU A 68 -4.60 -2.85 -0.55
CA LEU A 68 -4.29 -2.20 0.71
C LEU A 68 -5.56 -2.06 1.54
N GLY A 69 -5.38 -1.74 2.81
CA GLY A 69 -6.47 -1.40 3.73
C GLY A 69 -6.15 -0.14 4.51
N THR A 70 -7.17 0.53 5.06
CA THR A 70 -6.95 1.65 5.97
C THR A 70 -7.01 1.18 7.43
N HIS A 71 -6.30 1.90 8.30
CA HIS A 71 -6.40 1.77 9.75
C HIS A 71 -6.55 3.16 10.38
N THR A 72 -7.79 3.54 10.65
CA THR A 72 -8.18 4.78 11.33
C THR A 72 -9.20 4.50 12.44
N LEU A 73 -9.12 5.22 13.55
CA LEU A 73 -10.03 5.03 14.70
C LEU A 73 -11.34 5.82 14.56
N ASP A 74 -11.27 7.00 13.95
CA ASP A 74 -12.30 8.05 13.99
C ASP A 74 -12.78 8.49 12.60
N LYS A 75 -12.28 7.84 11.54
CA LYS A 75 -12.64 8.10 10.15
C LYS A 75 -13.16 6.83 9.47
N GLN A 76 -13.90 7.03 8.39
CA GLN A 76 -14.35 5.93 7.53
C GLN A 76 -13.14 5.13 7.03
N ASN A 77 -13.16 3.83 7.28
CA ASN A 77 -12.15 2.91 6.78
C ASN A 77 -12.53 2.40 5.39
N HIS A 78 -11.52 1.98 4.63
CA HIS A 78 -11.69 1.55 3.26
C HIS A 78 -10.85 0.31 2.95
N LEU A 79 -11.41 -0.59 2.14
CA LEU A 79 -10.63 -1.49 1.30
C LEU A 79 -10.15 -0.69 0.08
N VAL A 80 -8.86 -0.77 -0.22
CA VAL A 80 -8.21 0.11 -1.20
C VAL A 80 -7.52 -0.74 -2.27
N LEU A 81 -7.82 -0.47 -3.54
CA LEU A 81 -7.00 -0.94 -4.66
C LEU A 81 -6.16 0.22 -5.17
N ALA A 82 -4.86 0.03 -5.14
CA ALA A 82 -3.87 0.96 -5.68
C ALA A 82 -3.20 0.37 -6.91
N SER A 83 -2.73 1.21 -7.81
CA SER A 83 -1.90 0.83 -8.94
C SER A 83 -0.48 1.36 -8.72
N VAL A 84 0.51 0.51 -9.00
CA VAL A 84 1.94 0.85 -8.90
C VAL A 84 2.56 0.75 -10.28
N GLN A 85 3.14 1.84 -10.76
CA GLN A 85 3.90 1.83 -12.00
C GLN A 85 5.32 1.31 -11.71
N LEU A 86 5.63 0.12 -12.23
CA LEU A 86 6.94 -0.49 -12.12
C LEU A 86 7.65 -0.49 -13.49
N PRO A 87 8.93 -0.13 -13.55
CA PRO A 87 9.70 -0.24 -14.78
C PRO A 87 9.64 -1.66 -15.35
N ASN A 88 9.57 -1.76 -16.68
CA ASN A 88 9.73 -3.03 -17.37
C ASN A 88 11.20 -3.47 -17.30
N TYR A 89 11.44 -4.79 -17.43
CA TYR A 89 12.79 -5.35 -17.31
C TYR A 89 13.77 -4.84 -18.39
N ASP A 90 13.24 -4.51 -19.58
CA ASP A 90 13.98 -3.99 -20.72
C ASP A 90 14.09 -2.47 -20.75
N ALA A 91 13.48 -1.79 -19.77
CA ALA A 91 13.57 -0.35 -19.66
C ALA A 91 15.02 0.06 -19.32
N GLN A 92 15.49 1.17 -19.90
CA GLN A 92 16.88 1.60 -19.70
C GLN A 92 17.02 2.38 -18.38
N PHE A 93 17.99 1.97 -17.57
CA PHE A 93 18.39 2.68 -16.36
C PHE A 93 19.07 3.99 -16.74
N ASP A 94 18.48 5.13 -16.35
CA ASP A 94 19.10 6.44 -16.53
C ASP A 94 19.68 6.94 -15.20
N SER A 95 21.00 6.88 -15.10
CA SER A 95 21.77 7.33 -13.93
C SER A 95 21.78 8.85 -13.75
N SER A 96 21.35 9.63 -14.76
CA SER A 96 21.39 11.09 -14.71
C SER A 96 20.31 11.72 -13.81
N HIS A 97 19.28 10.95 -13.44
CA HIS A 97 18.22 11.35 -12.51
C HIS A 97 18.62 11.24 -11.02
N TYR A 98 19.90 11.03 -10.75
CA TYR A 98 20.45 11.04 -9.40
C TYR A 98 20.50 12.48 -8.84
N ASP A 99 19.41 12.94 -8.26
CA ASP A 99 19.38 14.24 -7.57
C ASP A 99 19.85 14.09 -6.11
N SER A 100 21.16 14.27 -5.92
CA SER A 100 21.79 14.28 -4.59
C SER A 100 21.26 15.40 -3.68
N GLU A 101 20.72 16.49 -4.24
CA GLU A 101 20.23 17.63 -3.47
C GLU A 101 18.79 17.44 -2.99
N LYS A 102 17.94 16.76 -3.77
CA LYS A 102 16.57 16.38 -3.35
C LYS A 102 16.48 15.09 -2.56
N GLY A 103 17.50 14.23 -2.64
CA GLY A 103 17.52 12.94 -1.94
C GLY A 103 16.42 11.98 -2.40
N GLU A 104 15.97 12.14 -3.66
CA GLU A 104 15.11 11.20 -4.37
C GLU A 104 16.01 10.19 -5.09
N PHE A 105 16.07 8.98 -4.53
CA PHE A 105 16.89 7.89 -5.04
C PHE A 105 15.97 6.91 -5.77
N GLY A 106 16.02 6.92 -7.10
CA GLY A 106 15.18 6.08 -7.96
C GLY A 106 15.51 6.36 -9.42
N GLY A 107 16.66 5.86 -9.87
CA GLY A 107 17.12 5.99 -11.24
C GLY A 107 16.23 5.20 -12.20
N PHE A 108 15.19 5.85 -12.72
CA PHE A 108 14.53 5.47 -13.97
C PHE A 108 13.99 6.74 -14.61
N GLY A 109 14.56 7.14 -15.75
CA GLY A 109 14.43 8.47 -16.36
C GLY A 109 13.09 8.82 -17.00
N SER A 110 11.98 8.24 -16.52
CA SER A 110 10.65 8.65 -16.97
C SER A 110 9.53 8.34 -15.96
N VAL A 111 9.71 7.28 -15.18
CA VAL A 111 8.68 6.78 -14.28
C VAL A 111 9.06 7.21 -12.87
N SER A 112 8.62 8.40 -12.46
CA SER A 112 8.47 8.64 -11.02
C SER A 112 7.51 7.56 -10.54
N GLY A 113 8.04 6.52 -9.89
CA GLY A 113 7.29 5.34 -9.50
C GLY A 113 5.99 5.75 -8.82
N LYS A 114 4.90 5.74 -9.59
CA LYS A 114 3.67 6.41 -9.19
C LYS A 114 2.77 5.37 -8.56
N ILE A 115 2.35 5.65 -7.34
CA ILE A 115 1.32 4.90 -6.65
C ILE A 115 0.06 5.74 -6.73
N GLU A 116 -0.97 5.21 -7.39
CA GLU A 116 -2.28 5.85 -7.53
C GLU A 116 -3.35 5.00 -6.85
N ILE A 117 -4.34 5.64 -6.24
CA ILE A 117 -5.48 4.94 -5.66
C ILE A 117 -6.59 4.88 -6.72
N GLU A 118 -6.94 3.67 -7.14
CA GLU A 118 -7.91 3.41 -8.22
C GLU A 118 -9.32 3.24 -7.67
N ILE A 119 -9.44 2.43 -6.61
CA ILE A 119 -10.73 2.08 -6.01
C ILE A 119 -10.62 2.21 -4.49
N LYS A 120 -11.59 2.89 -3.86
CA LYS A 120 -11.81 2.86 -2.42
C LYS A 120 -13.24 2.37 -2.17
N ILE A 121 -13.38 1.30 -1.38
CA ILE A 121 -14.66 0.72 -0.97
C ILE A 121 -14.82 0.95 0.54
N ASN A 122 -15.97 1.49 0.97
CA ASN A 122 -16.27 1.65 2.40
C ASN A 122 -16.18 0.30 3.12
N HIS A 123 -15.46 0.27 4.24
CA HIS A 123 -15.23 -0.92 5.05
C HIS A 123 -15.64 -0.67 6.51
N GLU A 124 -16.28 -1.67 7.13
CA GLU A 124 -16.66 -1.62 8.52
C GLU A 124 -15.44 -1.88 9.43
N GLY A 125 -14.97 -0.83 10.10
CA GLY A 125 -13.74 -0.86 10.89
C GLY A 125 -12.46 -0.98 10.04
N GLU A 126 -11.30 -1.03 10.68
CA GLU A 126 -10.02 -1.18 9.98
C GLU A 126 -9.90 -2.53 9.27
N VAL A 127 -9.13 -2.54 8.17
CA VAL A 127 -8.88 -3.75 7.39
C VAL A 127 -7.65 -4.45 7.95
N ASN A 128 -7.86 -5.42 8.84
CA ASN A 128 -6.78 -6.17 9.50
C ASN A 128 -5.99 -7.04 8.52
N ARG A 129 -6.68 -7.61 7.53
CA ARG A 129 -6.09 -8.42 6.45
C ARG A 129 -7.02 -8.41 5.25
N ALA A 130 -6.49 -8.29 4.05
CA ALA A 130 -7.26 -8.44 2.80
C ALA A 130 -6.56 -9.45 1.89
N ARG A 131 -7.28 -10.43 1.34
CA ARG A 131 -6.73 -11.43 0.43
C ARG A 131 -7.63 -11.67 -0.76
N TYR A 132 -7.05 -11.62 -1.97
CA TYR A 132 -7.77 -12.00 -3.18
C TYR A 132 -7.94 -13.52 -3.28
N MET A 133 -9.00 -13.97 -3.95
CA MET A 133 -9.23 -15.37 -4.28
C MET A 133 -8.42 -15.75 -5.54
N PRO A 134 -7.50 -16.72 -5.51
CA PRO A 134 -6.67 -17.06 -6.67
C PRO A 134 -7.45 -17.48 -7.93
N GLN A 135 -8.63 -18.08 -7.76
CA GLN A 135 -9.50 -18.51 -8.86
C GLN A 135 -10.25 -17.35 -9.53
N ASP A 136 -10.48 -16.25 -8.82
CA ASP A 136 -11.02 -14.99 -9.35
C ASP A 136 -10.46 -13.83 -8.51
N PRO A 137 -9.35 -13.20 -8.95
CA PRO A 137 -8.68 -12.14 -8.20
C PRO A 137 -9.51 -10.89 -7.97
N CYS A 138 -10.67 -10.78 -8.65
CA CYS A 138 -11.61 -9.69 -8.41
C CYS A 138 -12.31 -9.79 -7.05
N ILE A 139 -12.34 -11.00 -6.47
CA ILE A 139 -12.97 -11.28 -5.19
C ILE A 139 -11.92 -11.17 -4.09
N ILE A 140 -12.16 -10.29 -3.11
CA ILE A 140 -11.28 -10.00 -1.98
C ILE A 140 -12.04 -10.25 -0.69
N ALA A 141 -11.49 -11.11 0.17
CA ALA A 141 -11.97 -11.32 1.53
C ALA A 141 -11.17 -10.46 2.51
N THR A 142 -11.84 -9.85 3.49
CA THR A 142 -11.23 -9.00 4.51
C THR A 142 -11.56 -9.47 5.93
N LYS A 143 -10.61 -9.26 6.84
CA LYS A 143 -10.82 -9.37 8.29
C LYS A 143 -11.13 -8.00 8.87
N THR A 144 -12.27 -7.93 9.54
CA THR A 144 -12.70 -6.77 10.34
C THR A 144 -12.08 -6.86 11.75
N PRO A 145 -12.31 -5.84 12.61
CA PRO A 145 -12.01 -5.92 14.04
C PRO A 145 -13.00 -6.81 14.81
N SER A 146 -14.16 -7.11 14.21
CA SER A 146 -15.13 -8.07 14.74
C SER A 146 -14.74 -9.52 14.38
N SER A 147 -15.59 -10.48 14.75
CA SER A 147 -15.46 -11.87 14.31
C SER A 147 -15.68 -12.07 12.81
N ASP A 148 -16.32 -11.12 12.15
CA ASP A 148 -16.89 -11.29 10.82
C ASP A 148 -15.81 -11.25 9.74
N VAL A 149 -16.12 -11.85 8.60
CA VAL A 149 -15.31 -11.80 7.39
C VAL A 149 -16.18 -11.20 6.30
N LEU A 150 -15.72 -10.12 5.69
CA LEU A 150 -16.43 -9.49 4.59
C LEU A 150 -15.80 -9.93 3.27
N VAL A 151 -16.62 -10.11 2.24
CA VAL A 151 -16.16 -10.46 0.90
C VAL A 151 -16.68 -9.40 -0.06
N PHE A 152 -15.79 -8.90 -0.92
CA PHE A 152 -16.07 -7.87 -1.91
C PHE A 152 -15.63 -8.37 -3.28
N ASP A 153 -16.48 -8.23 -4.29
CA ASP A 153 -16.12 -8.27 -5.70
C ASP A 153 -15.97 -6.82 -6.17
N TYR A 154 -14.73 -6.33 -6.23
CA TYR A 154 -14.49 -4.90 -6.47
C TYR A 154 -15.03 -4.39 -7.81
N ARG A 155 -15.34 -5.27 -8.77
CA ARG A 155 -15.97 -4.91 -10.05
C ARG A 155 -17.39 -4.38 -9.90
N LYS A 156 -18.07 -4.76 -8.82
CA LYS A 156 -19.45 -4.37 -8.51
C LYS A 156 -19.54 -3.10 -7.68
N HIS A 157 -18.41 -2.55 -7.27
CA HIS A 157 -18.33 -1.32 -6.49
C HIS A 157 -17.89 -0.14 -7.36
N PRO A 158 -18.39 1.08 -7.09
CA PRO A 158 -17.87 2.27 -7.73
C PRO A 158 -16.41 2.51 -7.32
N SER A 159 -15.63 3.15 -8.20
CA SER A 159 -14.23 3.50 -7.91
C SER A 159 -14.10 4.47 -6.73
N LYS A 160 -15.08 5.36 -6.56
CA LYS A 160 -15.16 6.28 -5.43
C LYS A 160 -16.23 5.81 -4.44
N PRO A 161 -15.94 5.81 -3.14
CA PRO A 161 -16.87 5.35 -2.12
C PRO A 161 -18.01 6.35 -1.99
N ASP A 162 -19.18 5.84 -1.58
CA ASP A 162 -20.31 6.68 -1.26
C ASP A 162 -20.06 7.50 0.02
N SER A 163 -20.55 8.74 0.04
CA SER A 163 -20.35 9.68 1.14
C SER A 163 -21.08 9.30 2.45
N SER A 164 -22.05 8.38 2.40
CA SER A 164 -22.73 7.88 3.60
C SER A 164 -21.80 7.10 4.53
N GLY A 165 -20.69 6.57 4.01
CA GLY A 165 -19.82 5.65 4.74
C GLY A 165 -20.39 4.23 4.88
N GLU A 166 -21.56 3.94 4.29
CA GLU A 166 -22.18 2.62 4.39
C GLU A 166 -21.29 1.54 3.74
N CYS A 167 -20.98 0.50 4.52
CA CYS A 167 -20.24 -0.67 4.05
C CYS A 167 -21.23 -1.70 3.49
N SER A 168 -21.07 -2.07 2.22
CA SER A 168 -22.00 -2.94 1.49
C SER A 168 -21.28 -4.17 0.90
N PRO A 169 -20.77 -5.10 1.72
CA PRO A 169 -20.05 -6.28 1.22
C PRO A 169 -20.97 -7.20 0.41
N ASP A 170 -20.41 -7.92 -0.57
CA ASP A 170 -21.14 -8.94 -1.35
C ASP A 170 -21.55 -10.13 -0.48
N LEU A 171 -20.70 -10.53 0.46
CA LEU A 171 -21.00 -11.56 1.46
C LEU A 171 -20.45 -11.14 2.82
N CYS A 172 -21.22 -11.42 3.87
CA CYS A 172 -20.76 -11.37 5.24
C CYS A 172 -20.77 -12.78 5.81
N LEU A 173 -19.61 -13.28 6.23
CA LEU A 173 -19.46 -14.58 6.85
C LEU A 173 -19.29 -14.39 8.36
N PHE A 174 -20.27 -14.88 9.10
CA PHE A 174 -20.23 -14.92 10.55
C PHE A 174 -19.37 -16.10 11.00
N GLY A 175 -18.57 -15.90 12.04
CA GLY A 175 -17.79 -16.99 12.64
C GLY A 175 -18.67 -18.16 13.10
N HIS A 176 -18.04 -19.29 13.41
CA HIS A 176 -18.76 -20.43 13.97
C HIS A 176 -19.34 -20.06 15.35
N GLN A 177 -20.59 -20.46 15.61
CA GLN A 177 -21.22 -20.39 16.94
C GLN A 177 -20.70 -21.48 17.87
#